data_AF-A0A970U9N1-F1
#
_entry.id   AF-A0A970U9N1-F1
#
_cell.length_a   1.000
_cell.length_b   1.000
_cell.length_c   1.000
_cell.angle_alpha   90.00
_cell.angle_beta   90.00
_cell.angle_gamma   90.00
#
_symmetry.space_group_name_H-M   'P 1'
#
loop_
_entity.id
_entity.type
_entity.pdbx_description
1 polymer ?
#
loop_
_entity_poly.entity_id
_entity_poly.type
_entity_poly.pdbx_seq_one_letter_code
_entity_poly.pdbx_strand_id
1 'polypeptide(L)'
;MNIYTLNNILQEIKDVPVNRLEELYQLIHSLTPKTKQSESLREKILTFGGAFGDMSEKDYANYLNQTKKVRTLFYDRNTDL
;
A
#
# COMPACT_ATOMS: atom_id res chain seq x y z
N MET A 1 -4.68 24.41 2.97
CA MET A 1 -4.06 24.36 4.30
C MET A 1 -4.03 25.78 4.84
N ASN A 2 -4.58 26.02 6.03
CA ASN A 2 -4.57 27.36 6.64
C ASN A 2 -3.18 27.63 7.26
N ILE A 3 -2.69 28.87 7.15
CA ILE A 3 -1.40 29.33 7.69
C ILE A 3 -1.30 29.08 9.22
N TYR A 4 -2.42 29.16 9.94
CA TYR A 4 -2.49 28.84 11.38
C TYR A 4 -2.21 27.36 11.66
N THR A 5 -2.73 26.47 10.80
CA THR A 5 -2.52 25.03 10.92
C THR A 5 -1.06 24.65 10.68
N LEU A 6 -0.41 25.29 9.69
CA LEU A 6 1.01 25.05 9.41
C LEU A 6 1.91 25.52 10.56
N ASN A 7 1.62 26.69 11.14
CA ASN A 7 2.39 27.23 12.25
C ASN A 7 2.32 26.33 13.49
N ASN A 8 1.15 25.77 13.80
CA ASN A 8 1.01 24.84 14.93
C ASN A 8 1.80 23.55 14.72
N ILE A 9 1.72 22.96 13.52
CA ILE A 9 2.50 21.76 13.17
C ILE A 9 4.01 22.01 13.30
N LEU A 10 4.49 23.17 12.85
CA LEU A 10 5.91 23.53 12.96
C LEU A 10 6.37 23.72 14.42
N GLN A 11 5.49 24.18 15.31
CA GLN A 11 5.82 24.25 16.73
C GLN A 11 5.86 22.86 17.35
N GLU A 12 4.88 22.01 17.06
CA GLU A 12 4.83 20.64 17.59
C GLU A 12 6.04 19.80 17.14
N ILE A 13 6.52 19.99 15.90
CA ILE A 13 7.73 19.30 15.40
C ILE A 13 9.00 19.75 16.14
N LYS A 14 9.09 21.02 16.56
CA LYS A 14 10.26 21.54 17.29
C LYS A 14 10.39 20.93 18.68
N ASP A 15 9.28 20.56 19.29
CA ASP A 15 9.23 19.96 20.63
C ASP A 15 9.49 18.44 20.61
N VAL A 16 9.72 17.86 19.42
CA VAL A 16 10.03 16.43 19.29
C VAL A 16 11.45 16.16 19.82
N PRO A 17 11.60 15.24 20.78
CA PRO A 17 12.91 14.91 21.32
C PRO A 17 13.81 14.27 20.25
N VAL A 18 15.10 14.57 20.31
CA VAL A 18 16.10 14.20 19.28
C VAL A 18 16.09 12.71 18.94
N ASN A 19 15.87 11.85 19.94
CA ASN A 19 15.82 10.40 19.78
C ASN A 19 14.62 9.89 18.97
N ARG A 20 13.61 10.74 18.70
CA ARG A 20 12.44 10.43 17.87
C ARG A 20 12.45 11.11 16.50
N LEU A 21 13.46 11.96 16.23
CA LEU A 21 13.54 12.68 14.95
C LEU A 21 13.72 11.74 13.76
N GLU A 22 14.45 10.62 13.94
CA GLU A 22 14.63 9.62 12.89
C GLU A 22 13.31 8.90 12.56
N GLU A 23 12.55 8.48 13.59
CA GLU A 23 11.24 7.85 13.42
C GLU A 23 10.25 8.80 12.73
N LEU A 24 10.25 10.08 13.15
CA LEU A 24 9.44 11.12 12.55
C LEU A 24 9.83 11.37 11.07
N TYR A 25 11.13 11.39 10.78
CA TYR A 25 11.63 11.54 9.41
C TYR A 25 11.13 10.41 8.49
N GLN A 26 11.21 9.16 8.96
CA GLN A 26 10.72 8.00 8.21
C GLN A 26 9.19 8.07 8.02
N LEU A 27 8.45 8.44 9.06
CA LEU A 27 6.99 8.60 8.98
C LEU A 27 6.59 9.66 7.96
N ILE A 28 7.19 10.86 8.01
CA ILE A 28 6.90 11.93 7.05
C ILE A 28 7.19 11.47 5.61
N HIS A 29 8.29 10.75 5.39
CA HIS A 29 8.64 10.18 4.08
C HIS A 29 7.70 9.08 3.61
N SER A 30 7.10 8.32 4.54
CA SER A 30 6.07 7.34 4.19
C SER A 30 4.74 8.00 3.78
N LEU A 31 4.42 9.14 4.40
CA LEU A 31 3.22 9.92 4.13
C LEU A 31 3.32 10.75 2.85
N THR A 32 4.53 10.97 2.35
CA THR A 32 4.80 11.58 1.04
C THR A 32 5.15 10.48 0.04
N PRO A 33 4.17 9.90 -0.67
CA PRO A 33 4.46 8.89 -1.68
C PRO A 33 5.41 9.49 -2.73
N LYS A 34 6.69 9.06 -2.70
CA LYS A 34 7.70 9.45 -3.69
C LYS A 34 7.37 8.94 -5.10
N THR A 35 6.41 8.03 -5.22
CA THR A 35 5.96 7.54 -6.52
C THR A 35 5.05 8.57 -7.16
N LYS A 36 5.65 9.54 -7.88
CA LYS A 36 5.06 9.90 -9.17
C LYS A 36 4.77 8.58 -9.88
N GLN A 37 3.53 8.35 -10.30
CA GLN A 37 3.23 7.23 -11.18
C GLN A 37 4.11 7.41 -12.41
N SER A 38 5.26 6.73 -12.44
CA SER A 38 6.11 6.74 -13.62
C SER A 38 5.39 5.95 -14.68
N GLU A 39 5.58 6.35 -15.93
CA GLU A 39 5.05 5.62 -17.07
C GLU A 39 5.46 4.14 -17.03
N SER A 40 6.69 3.87 -16.56
CA SER A 40 7.19 2.50 -16.31
C SER A 40 6.43 1.72 -15.23
N LEU A 41 5.97 2.36 -14.15
CA LEU A 41 5.16 1.70 -13.12
C LEU A 41 3.75 1.42 -13.66
N ARG A 42 3.20 2.36 -14.43
CA ARG A 42 1.91 2.19 -15.11
C ARG A 42 1.96 1.04 -16.11
N GLU A 43 2.99 0.97 -16.95
CA GLU A 43 3.24 -0.13 -17.88
C GLU A 43 3.37 -1.46 -17.13
N LYS A 44 4.13 -1.49 -16.04
CA LYS A 44 4.28 -2.69 -15.22
C LYS A 44 2.95 -3.16 -14.62
N ILE A 45 2.10 -2.25 -14.15
CA ILE A 45 0.74 -2.59 -13.68
C ILE A 45 -0.12 -3.14 -14.84
N LEU A 46 -0.05 -2.52 -16.02
CA LEU A 46 -0.79 -2.97 -17.21
C LEU A 46 -0.31 -4.34 -17.72
N THR A 47 0.98 -4.66 -17.62
CA THR A 47 1.49 -6.00 -17.94
C THR A 47 0.89 -7.08 -17.04
N PHE A 48 0.59 -6.76 -15.77
CA PHE A 48 -0.14 -7.68 -14.88
C PHE A 48 -1.65 -7.70 -15.17
N GLY A 49 -2.22 -6.59 -15.64
CA GLY A 49 -3.62 -6.53 -16.08
C GLY A 49 -3.88 -7.34 -17.36
N GLY A 50 -2.92 -7.36 -18.29
CA GLY A 50 -2.98 -8.16 -19.52
C GLY A 50 -2.75 -9.65 -19.32
N ALA A 51 -2.23 -10.08 -18.16
CA ALA A 51 -1.97 -11.49 -17.88
C ALA A 51 -3.22 -12.38 -17.90
N PHE A 52 -4.40 -11.78 -17.79
CA PHE A 52 -5.70 -12.45 -17.86
C PHE A 52 -6.47 -12.12 -19.15
N GLY A 53 -5.88 -11.34 -20.08
CA GLY A 53 -6.55 -10.84 -21.28
C GLY A 53 -7.00 -11.93 -22.26
N ASP A 54 -6.27 -13.05 -22.31
CA ASP A 54 -6.58 -14.20 -23.16
C ASP A 54 -7.47 -15.25 -22.45
N MET A 55 -7.83 -15.03 -21.19
CA MET A 55 -8.67 -15.97 -20.45
C MET A 55 -10.16 -15.73 -20.74
N SER A 56 -10.91 -16.82 -20.90
CA SER A 56 -12.37 -16.72 -20.90
C SER A 56 -12.87 -16.30 -19.51
N GLU A 57 -14.04 -15.66 -19.46
CA GLU A 57 -14.68 -15.28 -18.18
C GLU A 57 -14.86 -16.50 -17.25
N LYS A 58 -15.15 -17.67 -17.83
CA LYS A 58 -15.29 -18.93 -17.10
C LYS A 58 -13.98 -19.37 -16.45
N ASP A 59 -12.87 -19.28 -17.18
CA ASP A 59 -11.55 -19.68 -16.68
C ASP A 59 -11.05 -18.70 -15.62
N TYR A 60 -11.31 -17.40 -15.82
CA TYR A 60 -11.02 -16.38 -14.82
C TYR A 60 -11.83 -16.59 -13.52
N ALA A 61 -13.13 -16.88 -13.64
CA ALA A 61 -13.97 -17.19 -12.48
C ALA A 61 -13.50 -18.45 -11.73
N ASN A 62 -13.06 -19.48 -12.46
CA ASN A 62 -12.49 -20.68 -11.86
C ASN A 62 -11.15 -20.38 -11.15
N TYR A 63 -10.27 -19.61 -11.78
CA TYR A 63 -9.02 -19.14 -11.16
C TYR A 63 -9.28 -18.39 -9.84
N LEU A 64 -10.25 -17.47 -9.82
CA LEU A 64 -10.62 -16.75 -8.61
C LEU A 64 -11.14 -17.69 -7.51
N ASN A 65 -11.98 -18.66 -7.88
CA ASN A 65 -12.51 -19.64 -6.93
C ASN A 65 -11.40 -20.50 -6.31
N GLN A 66 -10.47 -21.01 -7.13
CA GLN A 66 -9.33 -21.79 -6.65
C GLN A 66 -8.40 -20.96 -5.77
N THR A 67 -8.09 -19.73 -6.20
CA THR A 67 -7.24 -18.81 -5.42
C THR A 67 -7.85 -18.52 -4.05
N LYS A 68 -9.17 -18.30 -3.99
CA LYS A 68 -9.89 -18.08 -2.72
C LYS A 68 -9.85 -19.33 -1.83
N LYS A 69 -10.14 -20.51 -2.38
CA LYS A 69 -10.07 -21.79 -1.65
C LYS A 69 -8.69 -22.04 -1.06
N VAL A 70 -7.64 -21.85 -1.86
CA VAL A 70 -6.24 -22.01 -1.43
C VAL A 70 -5.90 -21.02 -0.33
N ARG A 71 -6.27 -19.74 -0.49
CA ARG A 71 -6.05 -18.73 0.55
C ARG A 71 -6.74 -19.11 1.86
N THR A 72 -8.01 -19.48 1.82
CA THR A 72 -8.72 -19.92 3.01
C THR A 72 -8.04 -21.14 3.63
N LEU A 73 -7.66 -22.16 2.85
CA LEU A 73 -6.98 -23.34 3.40
C LEU A 73 -5.67 -23.02 4.14
N PHE A 74 -4.87 -22.09 3.62
CA PHE A 74 -3.55 -21.79 4.20
C PHE A 74 -3.61 -20.78 5.36
N TYR A 75 -4.57 -19.85 5.32
CA TYR A 75 -4.64 -18.70 6.23
C TYR A 75 -5.82 -18.73 7.19
N ASP A 76 -6.84 -19.57 6.96
CA ASP A 76 -7.94 -19.81 7.89
C ASP A 76 -7.52 -20.93 8.85
N ARG A 77 -6.54 -20.62 9.68
CA ARG A 77 -6.17 -21.46 10.82
C ARG A 77 -6.94 -20.92 12.02
N ASN A 78 -7.84 -21.73 12.58
CA ASN A 78 -8.27 -21.55 13.97
C ASN A 78 -7.05 -21.83 14.85
N THR A 79 -6.24 -20.79 15.07
CA THR A 79 -5.28 -20.80 16.17
C THR A 79 -6.09 -20.56 17.44
N ASP A 80 -6.47 -21.65 18.10
CA ASP A 80 -6.81 -21.59 19.52
C ASP A 80 -5.55 -21.10 20.26
N LEU A 81 -5.57 -19.82 20.66
CA LEU A 81 -4.64 -19.25 21.63
C LEU A 81 -5.29 -19.27 23.01
#